data_AF-A0A6A4FW28-F1
#
_entry.id   AF-A0A6A4FW28-F1
#
_cell.length_a   1.000
_cell.length_b   1.000
_cell.length_c   1.000
_cell.angle_alpha   90.00
_cell.angle_beta   90.00
_cell.angle_gamma   90.00
#
_symmetry.space_group_name_H-M   'P 1'
#
loop_
_entity.id
_entity.type
_entity.pdbx_description
1 polymer ?
#
loop_
_entity_poly.entity_id
_entity_poly.type
_entity_poly.pdbx_seq_one_letter_code
_entity_poly.pdbx_strand_id
1 'polypeptide(L)'
;MTLAAKLQDVELQLQRVTQVVQLHVKLTEASVNAKGPPELDASVLALVDGVERAQSDLHEATTQLLTLAKCVGAGKAVEEEGDGGDTETEYEMEDQVCVRAEDLEVEENAGQFLVKTDADRRSSLEKYTFLAKNAVKMVIDPEDAETVEAWRRIVEVNGLDANKEFLDQLSGGKVEEEVAVAYSKATTFAVSVLTSYEAMSQKPSWLMQLVEDLTDIQNAAKDTDLARVLAPVEKCRDDLITYCSRNDRDALDDMSNYVVLIERHRGVQANRLLPYLLTLLRKFICDCTDYSLRQDVVGEAPRAESQWTQFCEIGVTLANWMQIFRSSRALCKKLDAQLVDRCFQEFETRFPGRLPAALIENWSEMVGNTDAVRSKRGSGQQTKPLRYVLVLMN
;
A
#
# COMPACT_ATOMS: atom_id res chain seq x y z
N MET A 1 -4.77 1.31 36.25
CA MET A 1 -4.56 0.67 34.94
C MET A 1 -3.63 1.54 34.12
N THR A 2 -2.59 0.97 33.53
CA THR A 2 -1.68 1.67 32.60
C THR A 2 -2.42 2.03 31.31
N LEU A 3 -1.98 3.07 30.59
CA LEU A 3 -2.57 3.45 29.30
C LEU A 3 -2.57 2.27 28.31
N ALA A 4 -1.47 1.49 28.30
CA ALA A 4 -1.36 0.26 27.51
C ALA A 4 -2.45 -0.76 27.85
N ALA A 5 -2.73 -1.02 29.14
CA ALA A 5 -3.78 -1.95 29.54
C ALA A 5 -5.19 -1.46 29.13
N LYS A 6 -5.43 -0.14 29.14
CA LYS A 6 -6.69 0.44 28.66
C LYS A 6 -6.87 0.31 27.15
N LEU A 7 -5.80 0.56 26.37
CA LEU A 7 -5.84 0.41 24.92
C LEU A 7 -6.02 -1.06 24.50
N GLN A 8 -5.35 -1.98 25.19
CA GLN A 8 -5.50 -3.41 24.96
C GLN A 8 -6.93 -3.91 25.28
N ASP A 9 -7.53 -3.42 26.36
CA ASP A 9 -8.93 -3.74 26.69
C ASP A 9 -9.91 -3.21 25.64
N VAL A 10 -9.71 -1.96 25.18
CA VAL A 10 -10.53 -1.36 24.11
C VAL A 10 -10.39 -2.12 22.79
N GLU A 11 -9.17 -2.51 22.41
CA GLU A 11 -8.90 -3.35 21.24
C GLU A 11 -9.66 -4.68 21.31
N LEU A 12 -9.56 -5.40 22.43
CA LEU A 12 -10.26 -6.66 22.64
C LEU A 12 -11.79 -6.50 22.57
N GLN A 13 -12.34 -5.41 23.12
CA GLN A 13 -13.77 -5.14 23.08
C GLN A 13 -14.24 -4.83 21.65
N LEU A 14 -13.49 -4.03 20.90
CA LEU A 14 -13.80 -3.73 19.49
C LEU A 14 -13.73 -4.99 18.62
N GLN A 15 -12.74 -5.86 18.84
CA GLN A 15 -12.65 -7.15 18.15
C GLN A 15 -13.87 -8.04 18.43
N ARG A 16 -14.30 -8.13 19.70
CA ARG A 16 -15.50 -8.90 20.08
C ARG A 16 -16.78 -8.36 19.43
N VAL A 17 -16.98 -7.04 19.46
CA VAL A 17 -18.14 -6.40 18.82
C VAL A 17 -18.12 -6.66 17.31
N THR A 18 -16.96 -6.56 16.67
CA THR A 18 -16.78 -6.85 15.24
C THR A 18 -17.20 -8.28 14.90
N GLN A 19 -16.74 -9.27 15.69
CA GLN A 19 -17.12 -10.67 15.48
C GLN A 19 -18.62 -10.91 15.63
N VAL A 20 -19.26 -10.29 16.62
CA VAL A 20 -20.71 -10.40 16.85
C VAL A 20 -21.49 -9.79 15.68
N VAL A 21 -21.10 -8.61 15.21
CA VAL A 21 -21.74 -7.96 14.05
C VAL A 21 -21.56 -8.80 12.79
N GLN A 22 -20.37 -9.34 12.53
CA GLN A 22 -20.13 -10.22 11.38
C GLN A 22 -20.99 -11.49 11.41
N LEU A 23 -21.23 -12.06 12.59
CA LEU A 23 -22.14 -13.19 12.75
C LEU A 23 -23.59 -12.79 12.41
N HIS A 24 -24.04 -11.62 12.86
CA HIS A 24 -25.38 -11.11 12.52
C HIS A 24 -25.53 -10.78 11.02
N VAL A 25 -24.47 -10.29 10.36
CA VAL A 25 -24.45 -10.11 8.90
C VAL A 25 -24.69 -11.45 8.20
N LYS A 26 -23.89 -12.47 8.52
CA LYS A 26 -24.04 -13.83 7.93
C LYS A 26 -25.42 -14.43 8.16
N LEU A 27 -25.97 -14.28 9.37
CA LEU A 27 -27.33 -14.78 9.68
C LEU A 27 -28.41 -14.01 8.92
N THR A 28 -28.24 -12.70 8.74
CA THR A 28 -29.19 -11.85 8.01
C THR A 28 -29.15 -12.17 6.52
N GLU A 29 -27.97 -12.29 5.92
CA GLU A 29 -27.78 -12.71 4.53
C GLU A 29 -28.42 -14.08 4.26
N ALA A 30 -28.16 -15.07 5.14
CA ALA A 30 -28.77 -16.39 5.03
C ALA A 30 -30.30 -16.34 5.13
N SER A 31 -30.85 -15.47 6.00
CA SER A 31 -32.29 -15.28 6.16
C SER A 31 -32.92 -14.59 4.93
N VAL A 32 -32.28 -13.55 4.38
CA VAL A 32 -32.73 -12.85 3.16
C VAL A 32 -32.71 -13.80 1.96
N ASN A 33 -31.66 -14.62 1.82
CA ASN A 33 -31.56 -15.60 0.75
C ASN A 33 -32.62 -16.70 0.85
N ALA A 34 -33.04 -17.08 2.07
CA ALA A 34 -34.02 -18.14 2.28
C ALA A 34 -35.49 -17.68 2.24
N LYS A 35 -35.77 -16.44 2.65
CA LYS A 35 -37.14 -15.93 2.86
C LYS A 35 -37.49 -14.69 2.02
N GLY A 36 -36.54 -14.19 1.23
CA GLY A 36 -36.65 -12.91 0.53
C GLY A 36 -36.36 -11.72 1.46
N PRO A 37 -36.21 -10.50 0.90
CA PRO A 37 -35.92 -9.31 1.68
C PRO A 37 -37.09 -8.98 2.63
N PRO A 38 -36.82 -8.67 3.91
CA PRO A 38 -37.87 -8.29 4.87
C PRO A 38 -38.47 -6.93 4.51
N GLU A 39 -39.77 -6.75 4.78
CA GLU A 39 -40.40 -5.43 4.71
C GLU A 39 -39.79 -4.51 5.78
N LEU A 40 -39.27 -3.37 5.35
CA LEU A 40 -38.73 -2.34 6.24
C LEU A 40 -39.88 -1.51 6.79
N ASP A 41 -40.27 -1.79 8.03
CA ASP A 41 -41.22 -0.96 8.75
C ASP A 41 -40.52 0.20 9.50
N ALA A 42 -41.32 1.12 10.03
CA ALA A 42 -40.82 2.27 10.78
C ALA A 42 -40.01 1.89 12.04
N SER A 43 -40.25 0.71 12.61
CA SER A 43 -39.50 0.21 13.76
C SER A 43 -38.11 -0.27 13.35
N VAL A 44 -37.98 -0.92 12.20
CA VAL A 44 -36.69 -1.36 11.64
C VAL A 44 -35.85 -0.14 11.23
N LEU A 45 -36.46 0.85 10.57
CA LEU A 45 -35.76 2.09 10.21
C LEU A 45 -35.24 2.85 11.44
N ALA A 46 -36.03 2.94 12.51
CA ALA A 46 -35.57 3.56 13.76
C ALA A 46 -34.39 2.81 14.42
N LEU A 47 -34.32 1.48 14.27
CA LEU A 47 -33.18 0.67 14.72
C LEU A 47 -31.95 0.89 13.85
N VAL A 48 -32.12 1.06 12.53
CA VAL A 48 -31.02 1.42 11.62
C VAL A 48 -30.41 2.76 12.03
N ASP A 49 -31.24 3.80 12.20
CA ASP A 49 -30.78 5.11 12.69
C ASP A 49 -30.09 5.02 14.06
N GLY A 50 -30.55 4.10 14.92
CA GLY A 50 -29.94 3.78 16.20
C GLY A 50 -28.53 3.21 16.08
N VAL A 51 -28.34 2.25 15.17
CA VAL A 51 -27.06 1.61 14.89
C VAL A 51 -26.08 2.59 14.24
N GLU A 52 -26.53 3.40 13.28
CA GLU A 52 -25.71 4.43 12.64
C GLU A 52 -25.21 5.47 13.65
N ARG A 53 -26.07 5.91 14.56
CA ARG A 53 -25.69 6.81 15.66
C ARG A 53 -24.66 6.16 16.58
N ALA A 54 -24.88 4.92 17.01
CA ALA A 54 -23.94 4.21 17.87
C ALA A 54 -22.57 3.99 17.18
N GLN A 55 -22.55 3.79 15.86
CA GLN A 55 -21.31 3.70 15.08
C GLN A 55 -20.57 5.04 15.06
N SER A 56 -21.29 6.14 14.84
CA SER A 56 -20.71 7.48 14.88
C SER A 56 -20.12 7.80 16.27
N ASP A 57 -20.88 7.55 17.33
CA ASP A 57 -20.46 7.79 18.71
C ASP A 57 -19.21 6.95 19.06
N LEU A 58 -19.17 5.68 18.63
CA LEU A 58 -18.01 4.81 18.82
C LEU A 58 -16.77 5.31 18.07
N HIS A 59 -16.95 5.76 16.83
CA HIS A 59 -15.86 6.31 16.02
C HIS A 59 -15.29 7.59 16.63
N GLU A 60 -16.15 8.48 17.12
CA GLU A 60 -15.74 9.72 17.78
C GLU A 60 -14.98 9.41 19.08
N ALA A 61 -15.54 8.57 19.95
CA ALA A 61 -14.93 8.23 21.23
C ALA A 61 -13.57 7.51 21.07
N THR A 62 -13.46 6.59 20.12
CA THR A 62 -12.19 5.90 19.82
C THR A 62 -11.16 6.85 19.22
N THR A 63 -11.57 7.78 18.36
CA THR A 63 -10.69 8.84 17.82
C THR A 63 -10.16 9.73 18.94
N GLN A 64 -11.02 10.19 19.85
CA GLN A 64 -10.62 10.99 21.01
C GLN A 64 -9.63 10.23 21.91
N LEU A 65 -9.89 8.94 22.19
CA LEU A 65 -8.99 8.10 22.98
C LEU A 65 -7.61 7.97 22.33
N LEU A 66 -7.54 7.77 21.02
CA LEU A 66 -6.28 7.66 20.28
C LEU A 66 -5.52 8.99 20.26
N THR A 67 -6.22 10.11 20.13
CA THR A 67 -5.63 11.46 20.24
C THR A 67 -5.05 11.70 21.63
N LEU A 68 -5.79 11.39 22.68
CA LEU A 68 -5.31 11.49 24.07
C LEU A 68 -4.10 10.59 24.32
N ALA A 69 -4.12 9.35 23.82
CA ALA A 69 -3.00 8.42 23.95
C ALA A 69 -1.73 8.95 23.27
N LYS A 70 -1.87 9.58 22.09
CA LYS A 70 -0.76 10.23 21.36
C LYS A 70 -0.25 11.48 22.09
N CYS A 71 -1.13 12.30 22.66
CA CYS A 71 -0.75 13.48 23.45
C CYS A 71 0.02 13.11 24.72
N VAL A 72 -0.41 12.06 25.41
CA VAL A 72 0.29 11.53 26.60
C VAL A 72 1.68 10.98 26.23
N GLY A 73 1.82 10.32 25.08
CA GLY A 73 3.11 9.85 24.56
C GLY A 73 4.07 10.98 24.16
N ALA A 74 3.56 12.17 23.85
CA ALA A 74 4.33 13.35 23.47
C ALA A 74 4.70 14.28 24.66
N GLY A 75 4.34 13.92 25.90
CA GLY A 75 4.70 14.68 27.11
C GLY A 75 4.03 16.06 27.23
N LYS A 76 2.96 16.33 26.49
CA LYS A 76 2.21 17.61 26.60
C LYS A 76 1.16 17.51 27.71
N ALA A 77 1.22 18.43 28.67
CA ALA A 77 0.17 18.61 29.66
C ALA A 77 -1.11 19.10 28.96
N VAL A 78 -2.25 18.54 29.35
CA VAL A 78 -3.57 19.06 28.96
C VAL A 78 -3.83 20.27 29.86
N GLU A 79 -3.74 21.48 29.29
CA GLU A 79 -4.21 22.68 29.99
C GLU A 79 -5.74 22.71 29.96
N GLU A 80 -6.33 22.77 31.16
CA GLU A 80 -7.75 22.99 31.38
C GLU A 80 -8.17 24.42 31.02
N GLU A 81 -9.44 24.51 30.62
CA GLU A 81 -10.17 25.65 30.09
C GLU A 81 -10.06 26.96 30.88
N GLY A 82 -10.01 28.07 30.13
CA GLY A 82 -10.22 29.43 30.61
C GLY A 82 -11.01 30.26 29.60
N ASP A 83 -12.33 30.23 29.75
CA ASP A 83 -13.35 31.27 29.53
C ASP A 83 -13.07 32.43 28.55
N GLY A 84 -13.95 32.56 27.53
CA GLY A 84 -14.36 33.88 27.03
C GLY A 84 -14.51 34.05 25.50
N GLY A 85 -15.73 33.84 24.99
CA GLY A 85 -16.36 34.78 24.05
C GLY A 85 -16.15 34.62 22.54
N ASP A 86 -17.25 34.24 21.88
CA ASP A 86 -17.73 34.65 20.54
C ASP A 86 -16.98 34.22 19.26
N THR A 87 -17.53 33.15 18.68
CA THR A 87 -17.93 32.96 17.27
C THR A 87 -17.26 33.83 16.20
N GLU A 88 -16.32 33.25 15.44
CA GLU A 88 -16.32 33.21 13.97
C GLU A 88 -15.61 31.91 13.52
N THR A 89 -16.34 31.00 12.88
CA THR A 89 -15.79 29.76 12.29
C THR A 89 -15.00 30.09 11.03
N GLU A 90 -13.70 30.28 11.19
CA GLU A 90 -12.72 30.10 10.11
C GLU A 90 -12.05 28.74 10.32
N TYR A 91 -12.39 27.76 9.47
CA TYR A 91 -11.69 26.49 9.41
C TYR A 91 -10.32 26.72 8.76
N GLU A 92 -9.34 27.10 9.57
CA GLU A 92 -7.93 27.02 9.21
C GLU A 92 -7.55 25.55 9.02
N MET A 93 -7.17 25.21 7.79
CA MET A 93 -6.45 23.98 7.49
C MET A 93 -5.10 24.07 8.18
N GLU A 94 -4.89 23.28 9.24
CA GLU A 94 -3.57 23.11 9.81
C GLU A 94 -2.66 22.40 8.79
N ASP A 95 -1.76 23.21 8.24
CA ASP A 95 -0.51 22.83 7.63
C ASP A 95 0.20 21.78 8.48
N GLN A 96 0.51 20.64 7.88
CA GLN A 96 1.54 19.74 8.39
C GLN A 96 2.88 20.47 8.30
N VAL A 97 3.23 21.18 9.36
CA VAL A 97 4.57 21.73 9.57
C VAL A 97 5.52 20.56 9.78
N CYS A 98 6.21 20.19 8.70
CA CYS A 98 7.49 19.52 8.76
C CYS A 98 8.54 20.51 9.28
N VAL A 99 9.56 19.99 9.99
CA VAL A 99 10.89 20.55 10.36
C VAL A 99 11.09 20.39 11.88
N ARG A 100 12.12 19.71 12.40
CA ARG A 100 13.48 19.51 11.88
C ARG A 100 14.08 18.19 12.38
N ALA A 101 14.87 17.54 11.53
CA ALA A 101 15.79 16.48 11.93
C ALA A 101 16.99 17.13 12.61
N GLU A 102 16.95 17.21 13.93
CA GLU A 102 18.07 17.40 14.86
C GLU A 102 17.45 17.17 16.24
N ASP A 103 18.01 16.23 17.00
CA ASP A 103 17.63 15.85 18.38
C ASP A 103 16.44 14.88 18.55
N LEU A 104 16.64 13.62 18.11
CA LEU A 104 16.04 12.47 18.79
C LEU A 104 17.11 11.38 18.94
N GLU A 105 17.75 11.38 20.11
CA GLU A 105 18.21 10.14 20.72
C GLU A 105 16.97 9.25 20.88
N VAL A 106 16.85 8.25 20.02
CA VAL A 106 15.80 7.24 20.11
C VAL A 106 16.11 6.38 21.33
N GLU A 107 15.36 6.58 22.41
CA GLU A 107 15.25 5.57 23.46
C GLU A 107 14.64 4.30 22.83
N GLU A 108 15.50 3.29 22.67
CA GLU A 108 15.13 1.89 22.46
C GLU A 108 14.11 1.45 23.51
N ASN A 109 12.85 1.28 23.13
CA ASN A 109 11.94 0.50 23.96
C ASN A 109 10.81 -0.17 23.16
N ALA A 110 11.20 -1.01 22.19
CA ALA A 110 10.34 -2.07 21.66
C ALA A 110 11.21 -3.12 20.95
N GLY A 111 11.93 -3.93 21.72
CA GLY A 111 12.81 -4.96 21.17
C GLY A 111 13.50 -5.82 22.21
N GLN A 112 12.88 -6.05 23.36
CA GLN A 112 13.47 -6.87 24.42
C GLN A 112 13.23 -8.37 24.17
N PHE A 113 13.60 -8.83 22.97
CA PHE A 113 14.00 -10.21 22.69
C PHE A 113 15.07 -10.31 21.60
N LEU A 114 15.86 -9.26 21.38
CA LEU A 114 17.06 -9.33 20.56
C LEU A 114 18.27 -9.05 21.45
N VAL A 115 19.06 -10.10 21.66
CA VAL A 115 20.39 -10.03 22.24
C VAL A 115 21.17 -8.97 21.46
N LYS A 116 21.48 -7.83 22.11
CA LYS A 116 22.39 -6.80 21.59
C LYS A 116 23.73 -7.45 21.26
N THR A 117 23.93 -7.77 19.98
CA THR A 117 25.21 -8.25 19.43
C THR A 117 25.39 -7.61 18.07
N ASP A 118 26.47 -6.84 17.88
CA ASP A 118 27.16 -6.40 16.65
C ASP A 118 26.37 -6.19 15.32
N ALA A 119 25.04 -6.09 15.36
CA ALA A 119 24.15 -6.16 14.20
C ALA A 119 24.05 -4.84 13.43
N ASP A 120 24.50 -3.73 14.02
CA ASP A 120 24.46 -2.41 13.40
C ASP A 120 25.47 -2.22 12.25
N ARG A 121 26.39 -3.17 12.05
CA ARG A 121 27.37 -3.15 10.95
C ARG A 121 27.05 -4.06 9.77
N ARG A 122 26.00 -4.89 9.84
CA ARG A 122 25.66 -5.85 8.78
C ARG A 122 24.85 -5.22 7.66
N SER A 123 25.07 -5.67 6.43
CA SER A 123 24.28 -5.21 5.28
C SER A 123 22.82 -5.69 5.38
N SER A 124 21.91 -5.10 4.60
CA SER A 124 20.48 -5.47 4.64
C SER A 124 20.30 -6.93 4.19
N LEU A 125 21.08 -7.37 3.20
CA LEU A 125 21.11 -8.77 2.75
C LEU A 125 21.57 -9.74 3.85
N GLU A 126 22.64 -9.40 4.58
CA GLU A 126 23.13 -10.22 5.70
C GLU A 126 22.13 -10.29 6.85
N LYS A 127 21.46 -9.16 7.17
CA LYS A 127 20.40 -9.12 8.18
C LYS A 127 19.23 -10.00 7.77
N TYR A 128 18.75 -9.86 6.54
CA TYR A 128 17.62 -10.62 6.02
C TYR A 128 17.88 -12.13 6.03
N THR A 129 19.02 -12.56 5.49
CA THR A 129 19.39 -13.99 5.45
C THR A 129 19.65 -14.57 6.84
N PHE A 130 20.24 -13.80 7.76
CA PHE A 130 20.46 -14.22 9.15
C PHE A 130 19.13 -14.39 9.92
N LEU A 131 18.23 -13.42 9.81
CA LEU A 131 16.91 -13.48 10.44
C LEU A 131 16.09 -14.67 9.91
N ALA A 132 16.04 -14.85 8.59
CA ALA A 132 15.42 -16.00 7.93
C ALA A 132 15.94 -17.33 8.47
N LYS A 133 17.27 -17.52 8.51
CA LYS A 133 17.90 -18.74 8.99
C LYS A 133 17.56 -19.06 10.45
N ASN A 134 17.44 -18.04 11.30
CA ASN A 134 17.15 -18.24 12.71
C ASN A 134 15.68 -18.50 12.97
N ALA A 135 14.77 -17.82 12.28
CA ALA A 135 13.36 -17.99 12.55
C ALA A 135 12.69 -19.13 11.77
N VAL A 136 13.38 -19.76 10.80
CA VAL A 136 13.14 -21.18 10.42
C VAL A 136 13.17 -22.11 11.64
N LYS A 137 13.95 -21.78 12.69
CA LYS A 137 14.01 -22.54 13.94
C LYS A 137 12.96 -22.11 14.98
N MET A 138 12.24 -21.02 14.73
CA MET A 138 11.27 -20.42 15.66
C MET A 138 9.81 -20.61 15.22
N VAL A 139 9.54 -21.00 13.98
CA VAL A 139 8.20 -21.43 13.56
C VAL A 139 7.89 -22.78 14.18
N ILE A 140 7.30 -22.73 15.38
CA ILE A 140 6.80 -23.91 16.11
C ILE A 140 5.35 -24.22 15.67
N ASP A 141 4.61 -23.21 15.19
CA ASP A 141 3.24 -23.34 14.68
C ASP A 141 2.99 -22.36 13.52
N PRO A 142 2.67 -22.82 12.29
CA PRO A 142 2.36 -21.96 11.14
C PRO A 142 1.02 -21.20 11.25
N GLU A 143 0.22 -21.43 12.29
CA GLU A 143 -1.04 -20.69 12.55
C GLU A 143 -0.90 -19.55 13.59
N ASP A 144 0.29 -19.32 14.15
CA ASP A 144 0.51 -18.23 15.10
C ASP A 144 0.53 -16.85 14.42
N ALA A 145 -0.57 -16.12 14.55
CA ALA A 145 -0.75 -14.79 13.98
C ALA A 145 0.32 -13.77 14.42
N GLU A 146 0.87 -13.89 15.62
CA GLU A 146 1.90 -12.99 16.15
C GLU A 146 3.25 -13.22 15.45
N THR A 147 3.60 -14.50 15.22
CA THR A 147 4.77 -14.89 14.42
C THR A 147 4.65 -14.45 12.96
N VAL A 148 3.46 -14.60 12.34
CA VAL A 148 3.21 -14.16 10.96
C VAL A 148 3.35 -12.64 10.83
N GLU A 149 2.81 -11.86 11.77
CA GLU A 149 2.90 -10.39 11.75
C GLU A 149 4.34 -9.89 12.01
N ALA A 150 5.08 -10.55 12.90
CA ALA A 150 6.50 -10.25 13.09
C ALA A 150 7.30 -10.50 11.80
N TRP A 151 7.01 -11.60 11.10
CA TRP A 151 7.61 -11.91 9.81
C TRP A 151 7.23 -10.94 8.71
N ARG A 152 5.97 -10.52 8.66
CA ARG A 152 5.49 -9.49 7.74
C ARG A 152 6.34 -8.22 7.85
N ARG A 153 6.52 -7.73 9.08
CA ARG A 153 7.36 -6.54 9.34
C ARG A 153 8.81 -6.75 8.96
N ILE A 154 9.37 -7.94 9.20
CA ILE A 154 10.76 -8.25 8.80
C ILE A 154 10.91 -8.18 7.28
N VAL A 155 9.96 -8.73 6.52
CA VAL A 155 10.00 -8.70 5.05
C VAL A 155 9.77 -7.29 4.51
N GLU A 156 8.80 -6.57 5.06
CA GLU A 156 8.50 -5.19 4.67
C GLU A 156 9.69 -4.26 4.90
N VAL A 157 10.34 -4.35 6.06
CA VAL A 157 11.44 -3.45 6.45
C VAL A 157 12.78 -3.88 5.87
N ASN A 158 13.10 -5.19 5.91
CA ASN A 158 14.44 -5.68 5.55
C ASN A 158 14.47 -6.44 4.23
N GLY A 159 13.36 -7.08 3.83
CA GLY A 159 13.29 -7.88 2.62
C GLY A 159 13.40 -7.05 1.35
N LEU A 160 12.70 -5.91 1.30
CA LEU A 160 12.76 -5.01 0.12
C LEU A 160 14.17 -4.42 -0.09
N ASP A 161 14.81 -3.94 0.97
CA ASP A 161 16.18 -3.42 0.87
C ASP A 161 17.20 -4.53 0.57
N ALA A 162 16.99 -5.73 1.11
CA ALA A 162 17.81 -6.89 0.79
C ALA A 162 17.66 -7.33 -0.68
N ASN A 163 16.46 -7.27 -1.25
CA ASN A 163 16.23 -7.58 -2.66
C ASN A 163 16.98 -6.61 -3.57
N LYS A 164 16.89 -5.30 -3.30
CA LYS A 164 17.63 -4.28 -4.05
C LYS A 164 19.14 -4.51 -3.97
N GLU A 165 19.65 -4.71 -2.75
CA GLU A 165 21.08 -5.00 -2.54
C GLU A 165 21.52 -6.27 -3.28
N PHE A 166 20.71 -7.33 -3.23
CA PHE A 166 20.98 -8.58 -3.94
C PHE A 166 20.96 -8.41 -5.45
N LEU A 167 19.95 -7.70 -5.99
CA LEU A 167 19.83 -7.40 -7.41
C LEU A 167 21.03 -6.59 -7.94
N ASP A 168 21.48 -5.59 -7.18
CA ASP A 168 22.68 -4.80 -7.51
C ASP A 168 23.94 -5.67 -7.54
N GLN A 169 24.11 -6.55 -6.54
CA GLN A 169 25.25 -7.47 -6.49
C GLN A 169 25.20 -8.48 -7.65
N LEU A 170 24.01 -9.01 -7.94
CA LEU A 170 23.77 -10.00 -8.99
C LEU A 170 24.06 -9.41 -10.37
N SER A 171 23.53 -8.23 -10.65
CA SER A 171 23.77 -7.48 -11.89
C SER A 171 25.25 -7.11 -12.06
N GLY A 172 25.96 -6.90 -10.95
CA GLY A 172 27.40 -6.66 -10.93
C GLY A 172 28.28 -7.90 -11.07
N GLY A 173 27.70 -9.12 -11.11
CA GLY A 173 28.43 -10.38 -11.14
C GLY A 173 29.23 -10.67 -9.86
N LYS A 174 28.79 -10.12 -8.71
CA LYS A 174 29.51 -10.18 -7.42
C LYS A 174 28.90 -11.18 -6.43
N VAL A 175 27.87 -11.91 -6.83
CA VAL A 175 27.17 -12.84 -5.95
C VAL A 175 27.85 -14.20 -5.97
N GLU A 176 28.34 -14.62 -4.80
CA GLU A 176 28.82 -15.98 -4.59
C GLU A 176 27.64 -16.96 -4.46
N GLU A 177 27.84 -18.21 -4.87
CA GLU A 177 26.80 -19.24 -4.84
C GLU A 177 26.20 -19.44 -3.44
N GLU A 178 27.04 -19.40 -2.39
CA GLU A 178 26.59 -19.54 -0.99
C GLU A 178 25.62 -18.42 -0.58
N VAL A 179 25.88 -17.19 -1.03
CA VAL A 179 25.02 -16.03 -0.77
C VAL A 179 23.70 -16.17 -1.52
N ALA A 180 23.73 -16.61 -2.78
CA ALA A 180 22.53 -16.90 -3.56
C ALA A 180 21.67 -18.01 -2.94
N VAL A 181 22.30 -19.07 -2.43
CA VAL A 181 21.60 -20.16 -1.71
C VAL A 181 20.95 -19.64 -0.43
N ALA A 182 21.65 -18.80 0.34
CA ALA A 182 21.13 -18.23 1.57
C ALA A 182 19.93 -17.31 1.30
N TYR A 183 20.05 -16.44 0.28
CA TYR A 183 18.97 -15.58 -0.19
C TYR A 183 17.76 -16.40 -0.65
N SER A 184 17.94 -17.36 -1.54
CA SER A 184 16.85 -18.20 -2.06
C SER A 184 16.08 -18.90 -0.94
N LYS A 185 16.78 -19.48 0.04
CA LYS A 185 16.16 -20.12 1.21
C LYS A 185 15.40 -19.12 2.07
N ALA A 186 15.95 -17.93 2.27
CA ALA A 186 15.32 -16.87 3.04
C ALA A 186 14.01 -16.42 2.41
N THR A 187 14.04 -16.12 1.11
CA THR A 187 12.86 -15.72 0.33
C THR A 187 11.80 -16.81 0.30
N THR A 188 12.21 -18.07 0.10
CA THR A 188 11.28 -19.22 0.11
C THR A 188 10.55 -19.34 1.44
N PHE A 189 11.28 -19.24 2.53
CA PHE A 189 10.69 -19.28 3.85
C PHE A 189 9.75 -18.09 4.10
N ALA A 190 10.20 -16.87 3.79
CA ALA A 190 9.41 -15.66 3.96
C ALA A 190 8.08 -15.72 3.20
N VAL A 191 8.11 -16.11 1.93
CA VAL A 191 6.90 -16.24 1.11
C VAL A 191 5.98 -17.35 1.64
N SER A 192 6.53 -18.48 2.11
CA SER A 192 5.71 -19.54 2.69
C SER A 192 4.93 -19.08 3.93
N VAL A 193 5.51 -18.20 4.75
CA VAL A 193 4.84 -17.60 5.93
C VAL A 193 3.82 -16.54 5.52
N LEU A 194 4.15 -15.69 4.55
CA LEU A 194 3.23 -14.65 4.07
C LEU A 194 1.96 -15.25 3.43
N THR A 195 2.12 -16.37 2.72
CA THR A 195 1.03 -17.00 1.95
C THR A 195 0.25 -18.06 2.73
N SER A 196 0.66 -18.41 3.96
CA SER A 196 -0.03 -19.40 4.80
C SER A 196 -1.26 -18.85 5.52
N TYR A 197 -1.36 -17.54 5.71
CA TYR A 197 -2.49 -16.90 6.41
C TYR A 197 -3.60 -16.49 5.44
N GLU A 198 -4.83 -16.26 5.93
CA GLU A 198 -5.93 -15.77 5.08
C GLU A 198 -5.53 -14.48 4.35
N ALA A 199 -5.93 -14.36 3.08
CA ALA A 199 -5.60 -13.24 2.22
C ALA A 199 -6.07 -11.93 2.87
N MET A 200 -5.17 -10.94 2.98
CA MET A 200 -5.50 -9.65 3.58
C MET A 200 -6.66 -8.97 2.85
N SER A 201 -7.52 -8.30 3.61
CA SER A 201 -8.62 -7.49 3.08
C SER A 201 -8.14 -6.25 2.32
N GLN A 202 -6.94 -5.76 2.62
CA GLN A 202 -6.26 -4.71 1.85
C GLN A 202 -4.85 -5.17 1.50
N LYS A 203 -4.50 -5.08 0.21
CA LYS A 203 -3.16 -5.40 -0.29
C LYS A 203 -2.22 -4.21 0.00
N PRO A 204 -1.18 -4.38 0.81
CA PRO A 204 -0.20 -3.33 0.99
C PRO A 204 0.71 -3.27 -0.26
N SER A 205 1.02 -2.06 -0.70
CA SER A 205 1.81 -1.79 -1.92
C SER A 205 3.19 -2.46 -1.91
N TRP A 206 3.79 -2.65 -0.74
CA TRP A 206 5.08 -3.33 -0.59
C TRP A 206 5.05 -4.79 -1.06
N LEU A 207 3.89 -5.45 -1.04
CA LEU A 207 3.77 -6.84 -1.49
C LEU A 207 3.87 -6.96 -3.02
N MET A 208 3.35 -5.96 -3.75
CA MET A 208 3.53 -5.85 -5.19
C MET A 208 4.97 -5.49 -5.54
N GLN A 209 5.60 -4.59 -4.77
CA GLN A 209 7.03 -4.29 -4.93
C GLN A 209 7.88 -5.55 -4.74
N LEU A 210 7.56 -6.39 -3.76
CA LEU A 210 8.24 -7.65 -3.56
C LEU A 210 8.13 -8.55 -4.80
N VAL A 211 6.94 -8.65 -5.42
CA VAL A 211 6.76 -9.44 -6.66
C VAL A 211 7.60 -8.89 -7.82
N GLU A 212 7.64 -7.57 -8.00
CA GLU A 212 8.48 -6.91 -9.02
C GLU A 212 9.97 -7.19 -8.77
N ASP A 213 10.45 -6.98 -7.54
CA ASP A 213 11.84 -7.23 -7.16
C ASP A 213 12.26 -8.68 -7.44
N LEU A 214 11.40 -9.66 -7.11
CA LEU A 214 11.69 -11.07 -7.39
C LEU A 214 11.71 -11.37 -8.89
N THR A 215 10.90 -10.66 -9.68
CA THR A 215 10.89 -10.77 -11.14
C THR A 215 12.18 -10.24 -11.75
N ASP A 216 12.64 -9.07 -11.28
CA ASP A 216 13.90 -8.47 -11.72
C ASP A 216 15.10 -9.36 -11.37
N ILE A 217 15.12 -9.95 -10.17
CA ILE A 217 16.17 -10.88 -9.74
C ILE A 217 16.21 -12.12 -10.63
N GLN A 218 15.06 -12.69 -11.01
CA GLN A 218 15.00 -13.84 -11.91
C GLN A 218 15.49 -13.50 -13.32
N ASN A 219 15.08 -12.34 -13.84
CA ASN A 219 15.51 -11.86 -15.15
C ASN A 219 17.03 -11.65 -15.17
N ALA A 220 17.59 -11.04 -14.12
CA ALA A 220 19.03 -10.84 -13.99
C ALA A 220 19.80 -12.18 -13.84
N ALA A 221 19.20 -13.17 -13.20
CA ALA A 221 19.83 -14.48 -12.97
C ALA A 221 19.78 -15.41 -14.19
N LYS A 222 18.84 -15.20 -15.13
CA LYS A 222 18.44 -16.15 -16.18
C LYS A 222 19.60 -16.73 -17.00
N ASP A 223 20.59 -15.90 -17.32
CA ASP A 223 21.74 -16.26 -18.16
C ASP A 223 23.02 -16.49 -17.35
N THR A 224 22.89 -16.71 -16.03
CA THR A 224 24.02 -16.92 -15.10
C THR A 224 24.02 -18.34 -14.54
N ASP A 225 25.17 -18.76 -13.99
CA ASP A 225 25.29 -20.05 -13.29
C ASP A 225 24.40 -20.13 -12.03
N LEU A 226 23.90 -18.98 -11.54
CA LEU A 226 23.01 -18.88 -10.39
C LEU A 226 21.54 -19.14 -10.73
N ALA A 227 21.16 -19.23 -12.01
CA ALA A 227 19.78 -19.49 -12.43
C ALA A 227 19.17 -20.72 -11.73
N ARG A 228 19.96 -21.81 -11.63
CA ARG A 228 19.53 -23.05 -10.97
C ARG A 228 19.33 -22.87 -9.46
N VAL A 229 20.18 -22.06 -8.83
CA VAL A 229 20.12 -21.79 -7.38
C VAL A 229 18.92 -20.92 -7.04
N LEU A 230 18.58 -19.98 -7.92
CA LEU A 230 17.48 -19.03 -7.74
C LEU A 230 16.13 -19.53 -8.29
N ALA A 231 16.07 -20.71 -8.89
CA ALA A 231 14.82 -21.31 -9.37
C ALA A 231 13.67 -21.34 -8.33
N PRO A 232 13.90 -21.58 -7.02
CA PRO A 232 12.83 -21.49 -6.01
C PRO A 232 12.20 -20.09 -5.89
N VAL A 233 12.94 -19.03 -6.25
CA VAL A 233 12.44 -17.64 -6.20
C VAL A 233 11.36 -17.42 -7.25
N GLU A 234 11.40 -18.12 -8.39
CA GLU A 234 10.33 -18.14 -9.40
C GLU A 234 9.01 -18.61 -8.79
N LYS A 235 9.05 -19.76 -8.12
CA LYS A 235 7.88 -20.27 -7.41
C LYS A 235 7.39 -19.29 -6.33
N CYS A 236 8.30 -18.63 -5.61
CA CYS A 236 7.94 -17.65 -4.59
C CYS A 236 7.19 -16.44 -5.18
N ARG A 237 7.67 -15.91 -6.31
CA ARG A 237 6.98 -14.85 -7.06
C ARG A 237 5.57 -15.31 -7.43
N ASP A 238 5.45 -16.53 -7.94
CA ASP A 238 4.18 -17.07 -8.43
C ASP A 238 3.17 -17.31 -7.30
N ASP A 239 3.64 -17.83 -6.16
CA ASP A 239 2.84 -18.04 -4.96
C ASP A 239 2.34 -16.69 -4.40
N LEU A 240 3.17 -15.63 -4.42
CA LEU A 240 2.77 -14.28 -4.03
C LEU A 240 1.72 -13.68 -4.97
N ILE A 241 1.89 -13.82 -6.29
CA ILE A 241 0.89 -13.34 -7.27
C ILE A 241 -0.45 -14.05 -7.02
N THR A 242 -0.42 -15.37 -6.84
CA THR A 242 -1.62 -16.16 -6.54
C THR A 242 -2.27 -15.71 -5.23
N TYR A 243 -1.48 -15.47 -4.19
CA TYR A 243 -1.95 -14.99 -2.89
C TYR A 243 -2.61 -13.61 -3.01
N CYS A 244 -1.98 -12.66 -3.70
CA CYS A 244 -2.55 -11.36 -4.02
C CYS A 244 -3.87 -11.50 -4.80
N SER A 245 -3.96 -12.46 -5.73
CA SER A 245 -5.13 -12.59 -6.61
C SER A 245 -6.41 -13.08 -5.89
N ARG A 246 -6.30 -13.66 -4.69
CA ARG A 246 -7.44 -14.34 -4.02
C ARG A 246 -8.58 -13.43 -3.60
N ASN A 247 -8.34 -12.12 -3.41
CA ASN A 247 -9.34 -11.15 -2.94
C ASN A 247 -9.66 -10.04 -3.96
N ASP A 248 -9.09 -10.09 -5.17
CA ASP A 248 -9.03 -8.93 -6.08
C ASP A 248 -10.23 -8.77 -7.02
N ARG A 249 -11.36 -9.40 -6.71
CA ARG A 249 -12.53 -9.40 -7.60
C ARG A 249 -13.15 -8.02 -7.79
N ASP A 250 -12.83 -7.05 -6.93
CA ASP A 250 -13.53 -5.77 -6.87
C ASP A 250 -12.64 -4.55 -7.21
N ALA A 251 -11.41 -4.72 -7.72
CA ALA A 251 -10.51 -3.58 -7.98
C ALA A 251 -11.08 -2.55 -8.98
N LEU A 252 -11.72 -3.03 -10.05
CA LEU A 252 -12.40 -2.16 -11.01
C LEU A 252 -13.63 -1.48 -10.38
N ASP A 253 -14.39 -2.20 -9.55
CA ASP A 253 -15.56 -1.66 -8.86
C ASP A 253 -15.17 -0.62 -7.80
N ASP A 254 -14.09 -0.84 -7.06
CA ASP A 254 -13.50 0.12 -6.13
C ASP A 254 -13.05 1.41 -6.85
N MET A 255 -12.37 1.30 -7.99
CA MET A 255 -12.01 2.46 -8.81
C MET A 255 -13.25 3.19 -9.37
N SER A 256 -14.25 2.45 -9.88
CA SER A 256 -15.51 3.04 -10.36
C SER A 256 -16.27 3.76 -9.25
N ASN A 257 -16.39 3.15 -8.07
CA ASN A 257 -17.01 3.76 -6.91
C ASN A 257 -16.26 5.01 -6.45
N TYR A 258 -14.92 4.98 -6.50
CA TYR A 258 -14.08 6.12 -6.21
C TYR A 258 -14.35 7.28 -7.19
N VAL A 259 -14.39 7.00 -8.50
CA VAL A 259 -14.74 7.98 -9.52
C VAL A 259 -16.11 8.60 -9.22
N VAL A 260 -17.14 7.78 -8.99
CA VAL A 260 -18.50 8.25 -8.69
C VAL A 260 -18.51 9.13 -7.43
N LEU A 261 -17.78 8.74 -6.39
CA LEU A 261 -17.65 9.53 -5.16
C LEU A 261 -17.08 10.92 -5.46
N ILE A 262 -15.95 11.00 -6.16
CA ILE A 262 -15.29 12.28 -6.43
C ILE A 262 -16.12 13.16 -7.38
N GLU A 263 -16.73 12.59 -8.42
CA GLU A 263 -17.55 13.36 -9.36
C GLU A 263 -18.86 13.86 -8.73
N ARG A 264 -19.41 13.16 -7.74
CA ARG A 264 -20.56 13.63 -6.93
C ARG A 264 -20.18 14.83 -6.07
N HIS A 265 -18.94 14.88 -5.57
CA HIS A 265 -18.40 16.01 -4.81
C HIS A 265 -17.98 17.16 -5.73
N ARG A 266 -18.82 17.48 -6.74
CA ARG A 266 -18.69 18.37 -7.90
C ARG A 266 -18.38 19.86 -7.59
N GLY A 267 -17.53 20.11 -6.59
CA GLY A 267 -17.00 21.40 -6.16
C GLY A 267 -15.48 21.38 -5.94
N VAL A 268 -14.78 20.30 -6.27
CA VAL A 268 -13.31 20.26 -6.22
C VAL A 268 -12.77 21.17 -7.33
N GLN A 269 -12.46 22.41 -6.96
CA GLN A 269 -11.73 23.34 -7.82
C GLN A 269 -10.46 22.66 -8.36
N ALA A 270 -10.04 23.00 -9.57
CA ALA A 270 -8.96 22.30 -10.27
C ALA A 270 -7.61 22.26 -9.49
N ASN A 271 -7.40 23.18 -8.55
CA ASN A 271 -6.27 23.19 -7.60
C ASN A 271 -6.36 22.16 -6.46
N ARG A 272 -7.55 21.60 -6.18
CA ARG A 272 -7.81 20.56 -5.18
C ARG A 272 -7.99 19.17 -5.79
N LEU A 273 -7.94 19.04 -7.11
CA LEU A 273 -8.13 17.77 -7.83
C LEU A 273 -6.91 16.84 -7.73
N LEU A 274 -5.73 17.40 -7.48
CA LEU A 274 -4.46 16.67 -7.53
C LEU A 274 -4.41 15.42 -6.63
N PRO A 275 -4.81 15.46 -5.34
CA PRO A 275 -4.77 14.27 -4.50
C PRO A 275 -5.64 13.14 -5.05
N TYR A 276 -6.86 13.47 -5.53
CA TYR A 276 -7.80 12.49 -6.08
C TYR A 276 -7.29 11.89 -7.39
N LEU A 277 -6.70 12.72 -8.25
CA LEU A 277 -6.03 12.29 -9.47
C LEU A 277 -4.89 11.33 -9.15
N LEU A 278 -4.02 11.68 -8.20
CA LEU A 278 -2.89 10.83 -7.83
C LEU A 278 -3.34 9.50 -7.23
N THR A 279 -4.39 9.51 -6.41
CA THR A 279 -4.96 8.28 -5.85
C THR A 279 -5.53 7.38 -6.94
N LEU A 280 -6.33 7.92 -7.87
CA LEU A 280 -6.90 7.12 -8.95
C LEU A 280 -5.81 6.61 -9.90
N LEU A 281 -4.82 7.46 -10.25
CA LEU A 281 -3.68 7.06 -11.06
C LEU A 281 -2.92 5.90 -10.42
N ARG A 282 -2.67 5.96 -9.11
CA ARG A 282 -2.01 4.87 -8.37
C ARG A 282 -2.81 3.57 -8.42
N LYS A 283 -4.13 3.62 -8.17
CA LYS A 283 -5.00 2.44 -8.28
C LYS A 283 -4.96 1.85 -9.69
N PHE A 284 -5.00 2.73 -10.70
CA PHE A 284 -5.01 2.34 -12.11
C PHE A 284 -3.71 1.66 -12.55
N ILE A 285 -2.54 2.20 -12.19
CA ILE A 285 -1.25 1.56 -12.49
C ILE A 285 -1.09 0.24 -11.74
N CYS A 286 -1.55 0.16 -10.48
CA CYS A 286 -1.53 -1.09 -9.72
C CYS A 286 -2.39 -2.16 -10.39
N ASP A 287 -3.59 -1.82 -10.89
CA ASP A 287 -4.45 -2.72 -11.64
C ASP A 287 -3.80 -3.19 -12.95
N CYS A 288 -3.09 -2.31 -13.67
CA CYS A 288 -2.36 -2.67 -14.89
C CYS A 288 -1.26 -3.70 -14.61
N THR A 289 -0.43 -3.44 -13.59
CA THR A 289 0.67 -4.32 -13.19
C THR A 289 0.13 -5.66 -12.67
N ASP A 290 -0.83 -5.63 -11.76
CA ASP A 290 -1.44 -6.83 -11.17
C ASP A 290 -2.11 -7.71 -12.24
N TYR A 291 -2.92 -7.12 -13.14
CA TYR A 291 -3.54 -7.88 -14.22
C TYR A 291 -2.52 -8.52 -15.16
N SER A 292 -1.44 -7.81 -15.50
CA SER A 292 -0.37 -8.35 -16.34
C SER A 292 0.32 -9.55 -15.70
N LEU A 293 0.64 -9.44 -14.40
CA LEU A 293 1.25 -10.51 -13.61
C LEU A 293 0.32 -11.72 -13.46
N ARG A 294 -0.98 -11.48 -13.22
CA ARG A 294 -1.97 -12.56 -13.15
C ARG A 294 -2.05 -13.33 -14.45
N GLN A 295 -2.03 -12.67 -15.60
CA GLN A 295 -2.05 -13.35 -16.90
C GLN A 295 -0.77 -14.16 -17.20
N ASP A 296 0.36 -13.90 -16.53
CA ASP A 296 1.58 -14.73 -16.64
C ASP A 296 1.53 -16.00 -15.80
N VAL A 297 0.99 -15.90 -14.59
CA VAL A 297 1.21 -16.89 -13.53
C VAL A 297 -0.05 -17.68 -13.20
N VAL A 298 -1.18 -17.00 -13.17
CA VAL A 298 -2.47 -17.57 -12.85
C VAL A 298 -3.17 -17.79 -14.18
N GLY A 299 -3.62 -18.99 -14.49
CA GLY A 299 -4.44 -19.26 -15.68
C GLY A 299 -5.83 -18.60 -15.61
N GLU A 300 -5.93 -17.41 -15.03
CA GLU A 300 -7.13 -16.64 -14.85
C GLU A 300 -7.70 -16.24 -16.20
N ALA A 301 -9.02 -16.39 -16.31
CA ALA A 301 -9.72 -15.99 -17.51
C ALA A 301 -9.42 -14.50 -17.80
N PRO A 302 -9.07 -14.16 -19.05
CA PRO A 302 -8.95 -12.77 -19.46
C PRO A 302 -10.21 -11.99 -19.08
N ARG A 303 -10.04 -10.69 -18.81
CA ARG A 303 -11.17 -9.78 -18.57
C ARG A 303 -12.25 -9.95 -19.64
N ALA A 304 -13.50 -10.02 -19.20
CA ALA A 304 -14.65 -9.90 -20.09
C ALA A 304 -14.69 -8.50 -20.71
N GLU A 305 -15.35 -8.35 -21.86
CA GLU A 305 -15.46 -7.03 -22.52
C GLU A 305 -16.17 -5.97 -21.65
N SER A 306 -17.07 -6.37 -20.76
CA SER A 306 -17.66 -5.45 -19.77
C SER A 306 -16.61 -4.88 -18.81
N GLN A 307 -15.68 -5.71 -18.34
CA GLN A 307 -14.58 -5.30 -17.47
C GLN A 307 -13.57 -4.43 -18.22
N TRP A 308 -13.30 -4.73 -19.49
CA TRP A 308 -12.49 -3.85 -20.35
C TRP A 308 -13.15 -2.51 -20.58
N THR A 309 -14.47 -2.48 -20.75
CA THR A 309 -15.24 -1.24 -20.89
C THR A 309 -15.12 -0.40 -19.61
N GLN A 310 -15.32 -1.02 -18.44
CA GLN A 310 -15.18 -0.34 -17.15
C GLN A 310 -13.77 0.20 -16.93
N PHE A 311 -12.73 -0.59 -17.22
CA PHE A 311 -11.34 -0.14 -17.16
C PHE A 311 -11.08 1.06 -18.09
N CYS A 312 -11.61 1.00 -19.32
CA CYS A 312 -11.50 2.11 -20.28
C CYS A 312 -12.19 3.38 -19.76
N GLU A 313 -13.40 3.27 -19.22
CA GLU A 313 -14.15 4.38 -18.62
C GLU A 313 -13.37 5.05 -17.48
N ILE A 314 -12.79 4.25 -16.57
CA ILE A 314 -11.94 4.76 -15.50
C ILE A 314 -10.73 5.53 -16.07
N GLY A 315 -10.06 4.97 -17.08
CA GLY A 315 -8.91 5.62 -17.72
C GLY A 315 -9.28 6.91 -18.46
N VAL A 316 -10.46 6.97 -19.08
CA VAL A 316 -10.99 8.20 -19.70
C VAL A 316 -11.27 9.28 -18.65
N THR A 317 -11.88 8.91 -17.51
CA THR A 317 -12.11 9.85 -16.41
C THR A 317 -10.78 10.38 -15.85
N LEU A 318 -9.79 9.50 -15.69
CA LEU A 318 -8.46 9.89 -15.25
C LEU A 318 -7.80 10.89 -16.22
N ALA A 319 -7.94 10.67 -17.54
CA ALA A 319 -7.48 11.60 -18.57
C ALA A 319 -8.17 12.96 -18.47
N ASN A 320 -9.49 12.98 -18.25
CA ASN A 320 -10.25 14.21 -18.07
C ASN A 320 -9.78 14.98 -16.82
N TRP A 321 -9.52 14.29 -15.71
CA TRP A 321 -9.01 14.91 -14.50
C TRP A 321 -7.61 15.51 -14.72
N MET A 322 -6.73 14.82 -15.47
CA MET A 322 -5.44 15.36 -15.88
C MET A 322 -5.61 16.65 -16.71
N GLN A 323 -6.54 16.68 -17.66
CA GLN A 323 -6.83 17.87 -18.46
C GLN A 323 -7.32 19.06 -17.61
N ILE A 324 -8.21 18.82 -16.66
CA ILE A 324 -8.73 19.85 -15.74
C ILE A 324 -7.60 20.37 -14.87
N PHE A 325 -6.79 19.48 -14.28
CA PHE A 325 -5.66 19.85 -13.44
C PHE A 325 -4.64 20.71 -14.21
N ARG A 326 -4.28 20.33 -15.45
CA ARG A 326 -3.37 21.12 -16.30
C ARG A 326 -3.90 22.53 -16.55
N SER A 327 -5.20 22.65 -16.79
CA SER A 327 -5.86 23.94 -17.01
C SER A 327 -5.77 24.89 -15.80
N SER A 328 -5.53 24.36 -14.60
CA SER A 328 -5.31 25.15 -13.37
C SER A 328 -3.90 25.73 -13.22
N ARG A 329 -2.95 25.34 -14.09
CA ARG A 329 -1.51 25.68 -14.02
C ARG A 329 -0.82 25.30 -12.69
N ALA A 330 -1.43 24.44 -11.89
CA ALA A 330 -0.81 23.91 -10.68
C ALA A 330 0.37 22.98 -11.00
N LEU A 331 1.40 22.98 -10.16
CA LEU A 331 2.58 22.14 -10.34
C LEU A 331 2.38 20.77 -9.70
N CYS A 332 2.63 19.70 -10.44
CA CYS A 332 2.76 18.35 -9.89
C CYS A 332 4.23 18.10 -9.51
N LYS A 333 4.53 18.05 -8.21
CA LYS A 333 5.91 17.86 -7.70
C LYS A 333 6.17 16.47 -7.09
N LYS A 334 5.12 15.66 -6.90
CA LYS A 334 5.17 14.39 -6.13
C LYS A 334 4.97 13.14 -7.00
N LEU A 335 5.23 13.22 -8.29
CA LEU A 335 4.89 12.17 -9.24
C LEU A 335 6.16 11.57 -9.85
N ASP A 336 6.31 10.26 -9.72
CA ASP A 336 7.35 9.51 -10.43
C ASP A 336 6.88 9.25 -11.86
N ALA A 337 7.28 10.16 -12.77
CA ALA A 337 6.84 10.08 -14.16
C ALA A 337 7.40 8.83 -14.88
N GLN A 338 8.60 8.39 -14.51
CA GLN A 338 9.25 7.25 -15.15
C GLN A 338 8.55 5.93 -14.83
N LEU A 339 8.05 5.79 -13.60
CA LEU A 339 7.27 4.62 -13.19
C LEU A 339 5.99 4.49 -14.03
N VAL A 340 5.24 5.59 -14.17
CA VAL A 340 3.98 5.59 -14.91
C VAL A 340 4.22 5.40 -16.42
N ASP A 341 5.24 6.05 -16.98
CA ASP A 341 5.64 5.84 -18.38
C ASP A 341 5.94 4.37 -18.66
N ARG A 342 6.74 3.74 -17.80
CA ARG A 342 7.09 2.31 -17.92
C ARG A 342 5.85 1.44 -17.84
N CYS A 343 5.02 1.63 -16.82
CA CYS A 343 3.80 0.85 -16.61
C CYS A 343 2.86 0.92 -17.82
N PHE A 344 2.60 2.12 -18.36
CA PHE A 344 1.74 2.28 -19.53
C PHE A 344 2.35 1.67 -20.79
N GLN A 345 3.66 1.82 -21.01
CA GLN A 345 4.34 1.23 -22.17
C GLN A 345 4.31 -0.31 -22.14
N GLU A 346 4.61 -0.91 -20.99
CA GLU A 346 4.61 -2.36 -20.81
C GLU A 346 3.19 -2.92 -20.98
N PHE A 347 2.20 -2.27 -20.37
CA PHE A 347 0.80 -2.69 -20.47
C PHE A 347 0.27 -2.58 -21.91
N GLU A 348 0.53 -1.46 -22.61
CA GLU A 348 0.07 -1.26 -23.99
C GLU A 348 0.75 -2.22 -24.97
N THR A 349 2.03 -2.53 -24.75
CA THR A 349 2.77 -3.53 -25.54
C THR A 349 2.11 -4.90 -25.43
N ARG A 350 1.62 -5.23 -24.24
CA ARG A 350 1.05 -6.54 -23.93
C ARG A 350 -0.43 -6.66 -24.26
N PHE A 351 -1.19 -5.58 -24.11
CA PHE A 351 -2.62 -5.50 -24.40
C PHE A 351 -2.95 -4.33 -25.34
N PRO A 352 -2.55 -4.40 -26.62
CA PRO A 352 -2.66 -3.27 -27.53
C PRO A 352 -4.10 -2.76 -27.68
N GLY A 353 -4.26 -1.44 -27.57
CA GLY A 353 -5.54 -0.75 -27.71
C GLY A 353 -6.47 -0.87 -26.49
N ARG A 354 -6.00 -1.42 -25.36
CA ARG A 354 -6.80 -1.48 -24.12
C ARG A 354 -6.61 -0.26 -23.23
N LEU A 355 -5.48 0.45 -23.30
CA LEU A 355 -5.36 1.76 -22.65
C LEU A 355 -6.06 2.84 -23.48
N PRO A 356 -6.83 3.76 -22.86
CA PRO A 356 -7.42 4.87 -23.58
C PRO A 356 -6.35 5.79 -24.17
N ALA A 357 -6.43 6.08 -25.47
CA ALA A 357 -5.49 6.99 -26.14
C ALA A 357 -5.43 8.38 -25.46
N ALA A 358 -6.59 8.88 -25.01
CA ALA A 358 -6.69 10.14 -24.29
C ALA A 358 -5.87 10.14 -22.98
N LEU A 359 -5.75 8.99 -22.30
CA LEU A 359 -4.96 8.87 -21.07
C LEU A 359 -3.46 9.03 -21.38
N ILE A 360 -2.97 8.34 -22.41
CA ILE A 360 -1.56 8.40 -22.85
C ILE A 360 -1.20 9.83 -23.29
N GLU A 361 -2.08 10.47 -24.07
CA GLU A 361 -1.89 11.85 -24.54
C GLU A 361 -1.85 12.85 -23.36
N ASN A 362 -2.87 12.82 -22.50
CA ASN A 362 -2.96 13.74 -21.36
C ASN A 362 -1.81 13.54 -20.36
N TRP A 363 -1.40 12.31 -20.15
CA TRP A 363 -0.23 11.97 -19.34
C TRP A 363 1.05 12.60 -19.90
N SER A 364 1.32 12.37 -21.19
CA SER A 364 2.51 12.91 -21.89
C SER A 364 2.58 14.44 -21.79
N GLU A 365 1.44 15.12 -21.97
CA GLU A 365 1.35 16.57 -21.86
C GLU A 365 1.49 17.09 -20.42
N MET A 366 1.08 16.29 -19.42
CA MET A 366 1.22 16.63 -18.00
C MET A 366 2.70 16.56 -17.58
N VAL A 367 3.44 15.53 -18.02
CA VAL A 367 4.87 15.36 -17.74
C VAL A 367 5.71 16.37 -18.52
N GLY A 368 5.46 16.58 -19.82
CA GLY A 368 6.22 17.52 -20.64
C GLY A 368 6.20 18.98 -20.13
N ASN A 369 5.11 19.40 -19.47
CA ASN A 369 5.04 20.70 -18.79
C ASN A 369 5.92 20.79 -17.53
N THR A 370 6.18 19.68 -16.86
CA THR A 370 7.06 19.65 -15.67
C THR A 370 8.53 19.81 -16.04
N ASP A 371 8.96 19.21 -17.15
CA ASP A 371 10.33 19.33 -17.67
C ASP A 371 10.62 20.70 -18.29
N ALA A 372 9.65 21.31 -18.98
CA ALA A 372 9.78 22.66 -19.54
C ALA A 372 9.97 23.73 -18.44
N VAL A 373 9.35 23.54 -17.27
CA VAL A 373 9.54 24.43 -16.09
C VAL A 373 10.89 24.19 -15.42
N ARG A 374 11.39 22.96 -15.44
CA ARG A 374 12.73 22.59 -14.92
C ARG A 374 13.84 23.19 -15.79
N SER A 375 13.67 23.17 -17.11
CA SER A 375 14.60 23.76 -18.08
C SER A 375 14.72 25.29 -17.96
N LYS A 376 13.61 26.01 -17.70
CA LYS A 376 13.63 27.47 -17.52
C LYS A 376 14.31 27.95 -16.22
N ARG A 377 14.56 27.07 -15.25
CA ARG A 377 15.31 27.40 -14.01
C ARG A 377 16.77 26.93 -14.03
N GLY A 378 17.20 26.26 -15.10
CA GLY A 378 18.45 25.51 -15.15
C GLY A 378 19.42 25.94 -16.24
N SER A 379 19.51 27.23 -16.59
CA SER A 379 20.66 27.72 -17.37
C SER A 379 21.84 27.96 -16.42
N GLY A 380 22.51 26.89 -16.04
CA GLY A 380 23.80 26.99 -15.34
C GLY A 380 24.02 25.95 -14.24
N GLN A 381 24.15 24.67 -14.61
CA GLN A 381 25.15 23.78 -14.01
C GLN A 381 25.13 22.42 -14.71
N GLN A 382 26.27 22.11 -15.30
CA GLN A 382 26.59 20.79 -15.81
C GLN A 382 26.97 19.93 -14.60
N THR A 383 26.12 18.98 -14.20
CA THR A 383 26.45 18.00 -13.16
C THR A 383 26.04 16.58 -13.56
N LYS A 384 26.91 15.66 -13.16
CA LYS A 384 27.06 14.22 -13.44
C LYS A 384 25.82 13.36 -13.11
N PRO A 385 25.74 12.09 -13.59
CA PRO A 385 24.52 11.28 -13.47
C PRO A 385 24.20 11.00 -12.00
N LEU A 386 23.00 11.38 -11.58
CA LEU A 386 22.51 11.23 -10.22
C LEU A 386 21.88 9.84 -10.05
N ARG A 387 22.42 9.13 -9.03
CA ARG A 387 21.90 7.93 -8.39
C ARG A 387 20.45 8.14 -7.95
N TYR A 388 19.59 7.15 -8.19
CA TYR A 388 18.20 7.18 -7.72
C TYR A 388 18.12 6.80 -6.24
N VAL A 389 17.65 7.76 -5.44
CA VAL A 389 17.17 7.58 -4.08
C VAL A 389 15.66 7.49 -4.18
N LEU A 390 15.11 6.28 -4.02
CA LEU A 390 13.66 6.06 -3.94
C LEU A 390 13.21 6.44 -2.52
N VAL A 391 12.75 7.67 -2.34
CA VAL A 391 12.01 8.08 -1.13
C VAL A 391 10.55 8.08 -1.50
N LEU A 392 9.88 6.95 -1.25
CA LEU A 392 8.42 6.89 -1.18
C LEU A 392 8.05 7.02 0.30
N MET A 393 7.61 8.22 0.67
CA MET A 393 7.14 8.53 2.02
C MET A 393 5.73 7.97 2.23
N ASN A 394 5.55 7.37 3.42
CA ASN A 394 4.34 6.88 4.08
C ASN A 394 3.03 7.61 3.73
#